data_AF-A0A3N1WK30-F1
#
_entry.id   AF-A0A3N1WK30-F1
#
_cell.length_a   1.000
_cell.length_b   1.000
_cell.length_c   1.000
_cell.angle_alpha   90.00
_cell.angle_beta   90.00
_cell.angle_gamma   90.00
#
_symmetry.space_group_name_H-M   'P 1'
#
loop_
_entity.id
_entity.type
_entity.pdbx_description
1 polymer ?
#
loop_
_entity_poly.entity_id
_entity_poly.type
_entity_poly.pdbx_seq_one_letter_code
_entity_poly.pdbx_strand_id
1 'polypeptide(L)'
;MPDSSRVYFPPAFLSLMQQLLPVTTEFDRFIAISQQPLRRSLRVNTLKISVEDFLKLVAPMAWSLTPIPWCPEGFWISRDDGDTLPLGSTAEHLAGLFYIQEASSMLPVTALFEGCPAPERVMDVAAAPGSKTTQIAARMHNGGAILANEYSASRVKVLHANLSRCGVSNTAMTHFDGRVFGAALPESFDAILLDAPCSGEGVIRKDADALRNWSEASNAEIAATQRELIDSAFHALRPGGTLVYSTCTLNQDENQQVVAWLLGRYPDAVEVEPLNQLFAGAEKAATAEGYLHVFPQLFDSEGFFVARLRKTASIPALPQPGYKLGKLPFSPMSRAQQQDVIAAAAKCGLRWDEQHTLWQRDKEIWLFPVAIEPLLVRVRFSRIGLKLAETFPKGYRWQHEAAVALADPQAANAVELSSAEAEEWYRGRDIYPERDLPAGELIICHQQQPIGFAKTVGTRIKNNYPRDLVRDGKLFSV
;
A
#
# COMPACT_ATOMS: atom_id res chain seq x y z
N MET A 1 -34.71 -19.57 11.83
CA MET A 1 -33.37 -20.03 11.41
C MET A 1 -32.41 -19.67 12.54
N PRO A 2 -31.45 -20.51 12.92
CA PRO A 2 -30.52 -20.15 13.98
C PRO A 2 -29.72 -18.92 13.53
N ASP A 3 -29.53 -17.99 14.44
CA ASP A 3 -28.87 -16.69 14.28
C ASP A 3 -27.41 -16.87 13.81
N SER A 4 -27.19 -16.94 12.49
CA SER A 4 -25.85 -17.10 11.90
C SER A 4 -25.06 -15.79 11.84
N SER A 5 -25.48 -14.76 12.59
CA SER A 5 -24.92 -13.40 12.50
C SER A 5 -24.06 -13.00 13.70
N ARG A 6 -24.01 -13.81 14.77
CA ARG A 6 -23.21 -13.51 15.95
C ARG A 6 -21.80 -14.07 15.82
N VAL A 7 -20.83 -13.19 15.99
CA VAL A 7 -19.41 -13.55 16.14
C VAL A 7 -19.24 -14.58 17.25
N TYR A 8 -18.48 -15.63 16.97
CA TYR A 8 -18.05 -16.60 17.98
C TYR A 8 -16.79 -16.11 18.71
N PHE A 9 -16.85 -16.10 20.05
CA PHE A 9 -15.71 -15.78 20.90
C PHE A 9 -15.26 -17.02 21.70
N PRO A 10 -14.03 -17.52 21.51
CA PRO A 10 -13.50 -18.61 22.34
C PRO A 10 -13.46 -18.22 23.83
N PRO A 11 -13.77 -19.13 24.78
CA PRO A 11 -13.74 -18.81 26.22
C PRO A 11 -12.37 -18.33 26.73
N ALA A 12 -11.28 -18.90 26.19
CA ALA A 12 -9.92 -18.47 26.51
C ALA A 12 -9.63 -17.06 25.98
N PHE A 13 -10.11 -16.72 24.77
CA PHE A 13 -10.03 -15.36 24.24
C PHE A 13 -10.78 -14.34 25.11
N LEU A 14 -12.00 -14.68 25.55
CA LEU A 14 -12.76 -13.81 26.46
C LEU A 14 -12.03 -13.59 27.79
N SER A 15 -11.44 -14.64 28.34
CA SER A 15 -10.66 -14.57 29.58
C SER A 15 -9.44 -13.66 29.42
N LEU A 16 -8.73 -13.76 28.28
CA LEU A 16 -7.62 -12.90 27.93
C LEU A 16 -8.06 -11.43 27.77
N MET A 17 -9.12 -11.16 27.01
CA MET A 17 -9.63 -9.80 26.81
C MET A 17 -10.13 -9.17 28.11
N GLN A 18 -10.70 -9.95 29.03
CA GLN A 18 -11.11 -9.47 30.35
C GLN A 18 -9.92 -9.05 31.22
N GLN A 19 -8.76 -9.70 31.06
CA GLN A 19 -7.53 -9.30 31.74
C GLN A 19 -6.96 -8.00 31.16
N LEU A 20 -7.05 -7.81 29.84
CA LEU A 20 -6.61 -6.58 29.17
C LEU A 20 -7.54 -5.40 29.40
N LEU A 21 -8.84 -5.67 29.55
CA LEU A 21 -9.89 -4.69 29.82
C LEU A 21 -10.52 -5.01 31.20
N PRO A 22 -9.79 -4.75 32.31
CA PRO A 22 -10.24 -5.15 33.65
C PRO A 22 -11.48 -4.38 34.12
N VAL A 23 -11.73 -3.20 33.53
CA VAL A 23 -12.95 -2.41 33.79
C VAL A 23 -14.12 -3.06 33.05
N THR A 24 -15.05 -3.67 33.79
CA THR A 24 -16.18 -4.42 33.23
C THR A 24 -16.96 -3.64 32.17
N THR A 25 -17.21 -2.34 32.38
CA THR A 25 -17.92 -1.51 31.40
C THR A 25 -17.19 -1.36 30.07
N GLU A 26 -15.85 -1.33 30.08
CA GLU A 26 -15.05 -1.26 28.85
C GLU A 26 -14.99 -2.61 28.13
N PHE A 27 -14.91 -3.70 28.88
CA PHE A 27 -15.02 -5.06 28.34
C PHE A 27 -16.40 -5.28 27.68
N ASP A 28 -17.48 -4.89 28.34
CA ASP A 28 -18.84 -5.00 27.78
C ASP A 28 -18.99 -4.16 26.50
N ARG A 29 -18.42 -2.95 26.47
CA ARG A 29 -18.36 -2.11 25.26
C ARG A 29 -17.58 -2.77 24.14
N PHE A 30 -16.44 -3.40 24.45
CA PHE A 30 -15.64 -4.17 23.49
C PHE A 30 -16.45 -5.32 22.87
N ILE A 31 -17.15 -6.10 23.68
CA ILE A 31 -18.00 -7.21 23.19
C ILE A 31 -19.13 -6.66 22.32
N ALA A 32 -19.80 -5.60 22.78
CA ALA A 32 -20.93 -5.00 22.07
C ALA A 32 -20.53 -4.43 20.70
N ILE A 33 -19.40 -3.72 20.58
CA ILE A 33 -18.93 -3.17 19.30
C ILE A 33 -18.40 -4.28 18.38
N SER A 34 -17.80 -5.35 18.95
CA SER A 34 -17.24 -6.46 18.16
C SER A 34 -18.32 -7.27 17.44
N GLN A 35 -19.57 -7.21 17.91
CA GLN A 35 -20.74 -7.81 17.26
C GLN A 35 -21.39 -6.91 16.19
N GLN A 36 -20.88 -5.69 15.99
CA GLN A 36 -21.39 -4.74 15.00
C GLN A 36 -20.50 -4.74 13.75
N PRO A 37 -21.11 -4.57 12.55
CA PRO A 37 -20.34 -4.51 11.32
C PRO A 37 -19.34 -3.34 11.36
N LEU A 38 -18.19 -3.56 10.74
CA LEU A 38 -17.16 -2.55 10.60
C LEU A 38 -17.61 -1.44 9.65
N ARG A 39 -17.34 -0.18 10.02
CA ARG A 39 -17.54 0.96 9.12
C ARG A 39 -16.58 0.88 7.94
N ARG A 40 -17.13 1.00 6.72
CA ARG A 40 -16.32 1.07 5.50
C ARG A 40 -15.46 2.33 5.54
N SER A 41 -14.24 2.23 5.03
CA SER A 41 -13.28 3.33 4.98
C SER A 41 -12.50 3.30 3.67
N LEU A 42 -12.01 4.47 3.28
CA LEU A 42 -11.16 4.68 2.12
C LEU A 42 -10.08 5.71 2.45
N ARG A 43 -9.02 5.68 1.66
CA ARG A 43 -7.93 6.66 1.71
C ARG A 43 -7.68 7.26 0.34
N VAL A 44 -7.73 8.58 0.24
CA VAL A 44 -7.42 9.33 -0.98
C VAL A 44 -5.96 9.08 -1.37
N ASN A 45 -5.73 8.89 -2.67
CA ASN A 45 -4.41 8.77 -3.26
C ASN A 45 -3.90 10.13 -3.72
N THR A 46 -3.10 10.77 -2.88
CA THR A 46 -2.54 12.10 -3.14
C THR A 46 -1.47 12.16 -4.23
N LEU A 47 -1.09 11.01 -4.82
CA LEU A 47 -0.34 10.99 -6.08
C LEU A 47 -1.18 11.44 -7.28
N LYS A 48 -2.50 11.31 -7.20
CA LYS A 48 -3.43 11.56 -8.32
C LYS A 48 -4.30 12.79 -8.14
N ILE A 49 -4.74 13.03 -6.90
CA ILE A 49 -5.71 14.08 -6.61
C ILE A 49 -5.53 14.58 -5.17
N SER A 50 -5.71 15.89 -4.97
CA SER A 50 -5.73 16.46 -3.62
C SER A 50 -6.97 15.98 -2.85
N VAL A 51 -6.90 16.00 -1.51
CA VAL A 51 -8.08 15.68 -0.68
C VAL A 51 -9.24 16.64 -0.99
N GLU A 52 -8.95 17.93 -1.15
CA GLU A 52 -9.95 18.94 -1.47
C GLU A 52 -10.65 18.66 -2.80
N ASP A 53 -9.89 18.37 -3.86
CA ASP A 53 -10.45 18.11 -5.18
C ASP A 53 -11.17 16.77 -5.24
N PHE A 54 -10.72 15.77 -4.49
CA PHE A 54 -11.45 14.51 -4.33
C PHE A 54 -12.83 14.73 -3.69
N LEU A 55 -12.90 15.52 -2.61
CA LEU A 55 -14.17 15.84 -1.97
C LEU A 55 -15.12 16.59 -2.90
N LYS A 56 -14.61 17.53 -3.73
CA LYS A 56 -15.41 18.20 -4.77
C LYS A 56 -15.90 17.23 -5.83
N LEU A 57 -15.03 16.33 -6.29
CA LEU A 57 -15.33 15.34 -7.33
C LEU A 57 -16.46 14.39 -6.91
N VAL A 58 -16.45 13.93 -5.66
CA VAL A 58 -17.43 12.94 -5.16
C VAL A 58 -18.67 13.56 -4.53
N ALA A 59 -18.70 14.89 -4.32
CA ALA A 59 -19.87 15.58 -3.76
C ALA A 59 -21.20 15.28 -4.48
N PRO A 60 -21.26 15.18 -5.84
CA PRO A 60 -22.48 14.82 -6.55
C PRO A 60 -22.97 13.38 -6.29
N MET A 61 -22.11 12.50 -5.75
CA MET A 61 -22.42 11.07 -5.52
C MET A 61 -23.14 10.83 -4.19
N ALA A 62 -23.41 11.89 -3.41
CA ALA A 62 -24.08 11.82 -2.11
C ALA A 62 -23.38 10.88 -1.09
N TRP A 63 -22.05 10.77 -1.15
CA TRP A 63 -21.27 10.04 -0.15
C TRP A 63 -21.15 10.86 1.13
N SER A 64 -21.40 10.23 2.28
CA SER A 64 -21.08 10.81 3.58
C SER A 64 -19.68 10.37 3.99
N LEU A 65 -18.74 11.33 3.99
CA LEU A 65 -17.33 11.11 4.32
C LEU A 65 -17.00 11.74 5.67
N THR A 66 -16.68 10.91 6.66
CA THR A 66 -16.23 11.36 7.98
C THR A 66 -14.71 11.24 8.10
N PRO A 67 -13.97 12.31 8.40
CA PRO A 67 -12.51 12.27 8.51
C PRO A 67 -12.01 11.28 9.56
N ILE A 68 -10.90 10.59 9.25
CA ILE A 68 -10.19 9.72 10.19
C ILE A 68 -9.13 10.55 10.94
N PRO A 69 -9.14 10.61 12.28
CA PRO A 69 -8.29 11.54 13.06
C PRO A 69 -6.78 11.41 12.82
N TRP A 70 -6.31 10.20 12.51
CA TRP A 70 -4.88 9.89 12.33
C TRP A 70 -4.44 9.82 10.86
N CYS A 71 -5.32 10.10 9.90
CA CYS A 71 -4.97 10.09 8.49
C CYS A 71 -5.73 11.21 7.77
N PRO A 72 -5.10 12.36 7.48
CA PRO A 72 -5.75 13.47 6.78
C PRO A 72 -6.38 13.09 5.44
N GLU A 73 -5.82 12.08 4.77
CA GLU A 73 -6.31 11.53 3.50
C GLU A 73 -7.37 10.42 3.69
N GLY A 74 -7.68 10.04 4.93
CA GLY A 74 -8.53 8.90 5.28
C GLY A 74 -9.94 9.33 5.68
N PHE A 75 -10.94 8.58 5.21
CA PHE A 75 -12.34 8.82 5.52
C PHE A 75 -13.08 7.51 5.79
N TRP A 76 -13.93 7.51 6.81
CA TRP A 76 -15.05 6.56 6.84
C TRP A 76 -16.10 7.01 5.85
N ILE A 77 -16.73 6.03 5.18
CA ILE A 77 -17.71 6.27 4.12
C ILE A 77 -19.04 5.60 4.43
N SER A 78 -20.12 6.34 4.28
CA SER A 78 -21.49 5.82 4.17
C SER A 78 -22.12 6.28 2.85
N ARG A 79 -22.88 5.41 2.21
CA ARG A 79 -23.53 5.65 0.90
C ARG A 79 -24.77 4.79 0.74
N ASP A 80 -25.81 5.36 0.15
CA ASP A 80 -27.13 4.71 0.00
C ASP A 80 -27.14 3.65 -1.12
N ASP A 81 -26.28 3.79 -2.12
CA ASP A 81 -26.17 2.89 -3.26
C ASP A 81 -25.17 1.74 -3.03
N GLY A 82 -24.65 1.59 -1.81
CA GLY A 82 -23.62 0.63 -1.44
C GLY A 82 -24.01 -0.84 -1.61
N ASP A 83 -25.32 -1.13 -1.70
CA ASP A 83 -25.87 -2.46 -2.00
C ASP A 83 -26.01 -2.72 -3.50
N THR A 84 -25.98 -1.68 -4.32
CA THR A 84 -26.20 -1.78 -5.78
C THR A 84 -24.93 -1.59 -6.60
N LEU A 85 -23.92 -0.89 -6.07
CA LEU A 85 -22.64 -0.66 -6.72
C LEU A 85 -21.50 -0.81 -5.70
N PRO A 86 -20.66 -1.84 -5.83
CA PRO A 86 -19.48 -1.99 -4.98
C PRO A 86 -18.52 -0.81 -5.13
N LEU A 87 -17.90 -0.37 -4.03
CA LEU A 87 -16.87 0.69 -4.04
C LEU A 87 -15.73 0.38 -5.01
N GLY A 88 -15.36 -0.89 -5.17
CA GLY A 88 -14.31 -1.32 -6.08
C GLY A 88 -14.64 -1.14 -7.58
N SER A 89 -15.91 -0.88 -7.90
CA SER A 89 -16.44 -0.74 -9.26
C SER A 89 -16.78 0.70 -9.65
N THR A 90 -16.44 1.69 -8.81
CA THR A 90 -16.61 3.11 -9.16
C THR A 90 -15.47 3.59 -10.05
N ALA A 91 -15.69 4.64 -10.83
CA ALA A 91 -14.70 5.19 -11.75
C ALA A 91 -13.44 5.67 -11.01
N GLU A 92 -13.64 6.26 -9.83
CA GLU A 92 -12.61 6.84 -8.98
C GLU A 92 -11.69 5.75 -8.42
N HIS A 93 -12.26 4.59 -8.04
CA HIS A 93 -11.45 3.45 -7.61
C HIS A 93 -10.63 2.87 -8.76
N LEU A 94 -11.24 2.70 -9.94
CA LEU A 94 -10.58 2.15 -11.12
C LEU A 94 -9.45 3.05 -11.63
N ALA A 95 -9.61 4.37 -11.56
CA ALA A 95 -8.57 5.36 -11.85
C ALA A 95 -7.49 5.49 -10.75
N GLY A 96 -7.68 4.81 -9.60
CA GLY A 96 -6.73 4.78 -8.50
C GLY A 96 -6.74 6.03 -7.63
N LEU A 97 -7.86 6.78 -7.58
CA LEU A 97 -8.01 8.02 -6.81
C LEU A 97 -8.14 7.79 -5.31
N PHE A 98 -8.56 6.59 -4.92
CA PHE A 98 -8.53 6.16 -3.53
C PHE A 98 -8.21 4.66 -3.41
N TYR A 99 -7.83 4.26 -2.20
CA TYR A 99 -7.64 2.88 -1.79
C TYR A 99 -8.73 2.52 -0.77
N ILE A 100 -9.39 1.36 -0.92
CA ILE A 100 -10.30 0.82 0.10
C ILE A 100 -9.43 0.20 1.19
N GLN A 101 -9.29 0.91 2.31
CA GLN A 101 -8.37 0.57 3.39
C GLN A 101 -9.05 0.81 4.72
N GLU A 102 -8.94 -0.17 5.60
CA GLU A 102 -9.34 -0.12 7.00
C GLU A 102 -8.72 1.07 7.73
N ALA A 103 -9.52 1.75 8.56
CA ALA A 103 -9.09 2.98 9.25
C ALA A 103 -7.84 2.73 10.10
N SER A 104 -7.82 1.65 10.89
CA SER A 104 -6.69 1.32 11.77
C SER A 104 -5.42 0.96 10.97
N SER A 105 -5.59 0.40 9.76
CA SER A 105 -4.49 0.03 8.86
C SER A 105 -3.76 1.24 8.28
N MET A 106 -4.32 2.46 8.40
CA MET A 106 -3.66 3.72 8.00
C MET A 106 -2.66 4.22 9.05
N LEU A 107 -2.82 3.80 10.31
CA LEU A 107 -2.11 4.31 11.48
C LEU A 107 -0.60 4.02 11.48
N PRO A 108 -0.12 2.82 11.08
CA PRO A 108 1.32 2.53 11.05
C PRO A 108 2.10 3.45 10.11
N VAL A 109 1.54 3.79 8.96
CA VAL A 109 2.20 4.68 8.00
C VAL A 109 2.22 6.11 8.54
N THR A 110 1.16 6.57 9.21
CA THR A 110 1.19 7.86 9.92
C THR A 110 2.30 7.89 10.97
N ALA A 111 2.43 6.84 11.80
CA ALA A 111 3.49 6.74 12.80
C ALA A 111 4.89 6.74 12.16
N LEU A 112 5.05 6.06 11.03
CA LEU A 112 6.33 5.94 10.31
C LEU A 112 6.81 7.31 9.80
N PHE A 113 5.92 8.10 9.19
CA PHE A 113 6.28 9.41 8.64
C PHE A 113 6.35 10.50 9.71
N GLU A 114 5.73 10.35 10.87
CA GLU A 114 5.98 11.27 12.00
C GLU A 114 7.38 11.04 12.57
N GLY A 115 7.84 9.78 12.68
CA GLY A 115 9.20 9.48 13.13
C GLY A 115 10.28 9.71 12.07
N CYS A 116 9.96 9.57 10.79
CA CYS A 116 10.89 9.83 9.69
C CYS A 116 10.14 10.57 8.56
N PRO A 117 10.09 11.92 8.58
CA PRO A 117 9.27 12.70 7.65
C PRO A 117 9.71 12.63 6.18
N ALA A 118 11.00 12.42 5.92
CA ALA A 118 11.57 12.41 4.58
C ALA A 118 12.57 11.24 4.41
N PRO A 119 12.10 9.97 4.46
CA PRO A 119 12.95 8.82 4.22
C PRO A 119 13.30 8.77 2.72
N GLU A 120 14.52 8.37 2.39
CA GLU A 120 14.95 8.12 1.01
C GLU A 120 14.70 6.66 0.61
N ARG A 121 14.91 5.73 1.55
CA ARG A 121 14.69 4.29 1.37
C ARG A 121 13.80 3.72 2.47
N VAL A 122 12.64 3.22 2.08
CA VAL A 122 11.65 2.58 2.97
C VAL A 122 11.53 1.09 2.64
N MET A 123 11.34 0.26 3.65
CA MET A 123 10.95 -1.14 3.46
C MET A 123 9.55 -1.40 4.02
N ASP A 124 8.72 -2.11 3.26
CA ASP A 124 7.46 -2.70 3.71
C ASP A 124 7.64 -4.23 3.70
N VAL A 125 7.74 -4.84 4.88
CA VAL A 125 8.20 -6.25 5.03
C VAL A 125 7.12 -7.25 4.61
N ALA A 126 5.84 -6.89 4.75
CA ALA A 126 4.68 -7.72 4.45
C ALA A 126 3.64 -6.90 3.66
N ALA A 127 4.02 -6.57 2.43
CA ALA A 127 3.41 -5.50 1.66
C ALA A 127 2.03 -5.83 1.06
N ALA A 128 1.72 -7.10 0.76
CA ALA A 128 0.43 -7.39 0.11
C ALA A 128 -0.74 -7.21 1.09
N PRO A 129 -1.90 -6.71 0.63
CA PRO A 129 -2.26 -6.45 -0.77
C PRO A 129 -1.76 -5.11 -1.35
N GLY A 130 -1.06 -4.26 -0.59
CA GLY A 130 -0.49 -3.00 -1.05
C GLY A 130 -1.10 -1.74 -0.43
N SER A 131 -1.99 -1.87 0.56
CA SER A 131 -2.66 -0.71 1.19
C SER A 131 -1.67 0.23 1.86
N LYS A 132 -0.74 -0.32 2.65
CA LYS A 132 0.31 0.45 3.34
C LYS A 132 1.40 0.90 2.38
N THR A 133 1.84 0.04 1.46
CA THR A 133 2.84 0.40 0.43
C THR A 133 2.39 1.57 -0.44
N THR A 134 1.13 1.59 -0.90
CA THR A 134 0.58 2.72 -1.69
C THR A 134 0.43 3.99 -0.85
N GLN A 135 0.24 3.88 0.47
CA GLN A 135 0.21 5.02 1.38
C GLN A 135 1.60 5.60 1.59
N ILE A 136 2.61 4.73 1.76
CA ILE A 136 4.02 5.12 1.83
C ILE A 136 4.41 5.84 0.53
N ALA A 137 4.10 5.26 -0.64
CA ALA A 137 4.40 5.88 -1.93
C ALA A 137 3.79 7.28 -2.09
N ALA A 138 2.53 7.45 -1.66
CA ALA A 138 1.87 8.76 -1.69
C ALA A 138 2.52 9.78 -0.74
N ARG A 139 2.91 9.36 0.47
CA ARG A 139 3.64 10.21 1.44
C ARG A 139 5.06 10.56 0.99
N MET A 140 5.70 9.70 0.22
CA MET A 140 7.00 9.98 -0.42
C MET A 140 6.86 10.78 -1.72
N HIS A 141 5.64 11.09 -2.15
CA HIS A 141 5.36 11.75 -3.44
C HIS A 141 6.00 11.02 -4.64
N ASN A 142 5.98 9.68 -4.64
CA ASN A 142 6.69 8.84 -5.63
C ASN A 142 8.21 9.12 -5.72
N GLY A 143 8.79 9.73 -4.68
CA GLY A 143 10.22 9.94 -4.59
C GLY A 143 10.95 8.84 -3.79
N GLY A 144 12.28 8.85 -3.82
CA GLY A 144 13.11 7.84 -3.14
C GLY A 144 12.84 6.42 -3.65
N ALA A 145 12.92 5.41 -2.78
CA ALA A 145 12.58 4.03 -3.11
C ALA A 145 11.88 3.28 -1.97
N ILE A 146 10.96 2.40 -2.34
CA ILE A 146 10.30 1.44 -1.46
C ILE A 146 10.72 0.03 -1.88
N LEU A 147 11.21 -0.78 -0.93
CA LEU A 147 11.30 -2.22 -1.10
C LEU A 147 10.07 -2.88 -0.48
N ALA A 148 9.15 -3.34 -1.32
CA ALA A 148 7.91 -3.99 -0.92
C ALA A 148 8.08 -5.51 -1.00
N ASN A 149 8.18 -6.18 0.15
CA ASN A 149 8.32 -7.63 0.22
C ASN A 149 6.97 -8.30 0.46
N GLU A 150 6.70 -9.41 -0.23
CA GLU A 150 5.56 -10.28 0.08
C GLU A 150 6.02 -11.73 0.07
N TYR A 151 5.70 -12.46 1.14
CA TYR A 151 6.06 -13.88 1.26
C TYR A 151 5.21 -14.79 0.36
N SER A 152 3.93 -14.46 0.14
CA SER A 152 3.04 -15.30 -0.65
C SER A 152 3.08 -14.97 -2.14
N ALA A 153 3.60 -15.90 -2.94
CA ALA A 153 3.68 -15.76 -4.40
C ALA A 153 2.34 -15.41 -5.06
N SER A 154 1.22 -15.93 -4.55
CA SER A 154 -0.11 -15.64 -5.08
C SER A 154 -0.54 -14.19 -4.83
N ARG A 155 -0.08 -13.58 -3.73
CA ARG A 155 -0.40 -12.21 -3.33
C ARG A 155 0.52 -11.16 -3.96
N VAL A 156 1.70 -11.55 -4.46
CA VAL A 156 2.61 -10.67 -5.22
C VAL A 156 1.91 -10.04 -6.43
N LYS A 157 1.06 -10.80 -7.14
CA LYS A 157 0.30 -10.27 -8.30
C LYS A 157 -0.71 -9.20 -7.87
N VAL A 158 -1.38 -9.41 -6.74
CA VAL A 158 -2.36 -8.46 -6.17
C VAL A 158 -1.65 -7.18 -5.73
N LEU A 159 -0.49 -7.30 -5.08
CA LEU A 159 0.36 -6.18 -4.72
C LEU A 159 0.73 -5.34 -5.96
N HIS A 160 1.25 -5.98 -7.01
CA HIS A 160 1.60 -5.26 -8.25
C HIS A 160 0.38 -4.58 -8.88
N ALA A 161 -0.78 -5.26 -8.96
CA ALA A 161 -1.99 -4.69 -9.54
C ALA A 161 -2.45 -3.42 -8.79
N ASN A 162 -2.38 -3.41 -7.45
CA ASN A 162 -2.71 -2.25 -6.65
C ASN A 162 -1.70 -1.09 -6.82
N LEU A 163 -0.40 -1.39 -6.82
CA LEU A 163 0.65 -0.39 -7.07
C LEU A 163 0.49 0.26 -8.45
N SER A 164 0.26 -0.56 -9.48
CA SER A 164 0.03 -0.10 -10.85
C SER A 164 -1.22 0.78 -10.95
N ARG A 165 -2.35 0.37 -10.34
CA ARG A 165 -3.59 1.16 -10.36
C ARG A 165 -3.42 2.52 -9.69
N CYS A 166 -2.68 2.56 -8.58
CA CYS A 166 -2.42 3.80 -7.84
C CYS A 166 -1.32 4.68 -8.47
N GLY A 167 -0.69 4.25 -9.57
CA GLY A 167 0.37 5.02 -10.24
C GLY A 167 1.66 5.09 -9.44
N VAL A 168 1.97 4.06 -8.65
CA VAL A 168 3.22 4.01 -7.86
C VAL A 168 4.40 3.67 -8.77
N SER A 169 5.45 4.50 -8.76
CA SER A 169 6.65 4.34 -9.60
C SER A 169 7.94 4.06 -8.83
N ASN A 170 7.99 4.43 -7.55
CA ASN A 170 9.18 4.34 -6.70
C ASN A 170 9.35 3.00 -5.97
N THR A 171 8.69 1.92 -6.40
CA THR A 171 8.68 0.66 -5.65
C THR A 171 9.40 -0.47 -6.40
N ALA A 172 10.23 -1.21 -5.69
CA ALA A 172 10.74 -2.51 -6.12
C ALA A 172 10.16 -3.62 -5.23
N MET A 173 9.83 -4.75 -5.84
CA MET A 173 9.15 -5.85 -5.19
C MET A 173 10.07 -7.04 -5.02
N THR A 174 10.03 -7.66 -3.84
CA THR A 174 10.72 -8.91 -3.55
C THR A 174 9.75 -9.99 -3.10
N HIS A 175 10.20 -11.25 -3.17
CA HIS A 175 9.44 -12.39 -2.71
C HIS A 175 10.36 -13.27 -1.86
N PHE A 176 10.45 -12.91 -0.58
CA PHE A 176 11.27 -13.58 0.42
C PHE A 176 10.51 -13.76 1.73
N ASP A 177 11.02 -14.68 2.52
CA ASP A 177 10.83 -14.67 3.95
C ASP A 177 11.45 -13.41 4.56
N GLY A 178 10.68 -12.62 5.30
CA GLY A 178 11.14 -11.36 5.91
C GLY A 178 12.37 -11.52 6.82
N ARG A 179 12.62 -12.73 7.33
CA ARG A 179 13.76 -13.05 8.21
C ARG A 179 15.12 -12.94 7.53
N VAL A 180 15.18 -12.86 6.20
CA VAL A 180 16.45 -12.80 5.46
C VAL A 180 17.07 -11.40 5.41
N PHE A 181 16.27 -10.35 5.58
CA PHE A 181 16.69 -8.99 5.24
C PHE A 181 17.75 -8.40 6.17
N GLY A 182 17.76 -8.79 7.46
CA GLY A 182 18.77 -8.32 8.40
C GLY A 182 20.20 -8.64 7.96
N ALA A 183 20.42 -9.86 7.46
CA ALA A 183 21.72 -10.29 6.94
C ALA A 183 21.95 -9.83 5.49
N ALA A 184 20.90 -9.79 4.66
CA ALA A 184 21.01 -9.46 3.24
C ALA A 184 21.20 -7.97 2.96
N LEU A 185 20.49 -7.13 3.70
CA LEU A 185 20.40 -5.68 3.50
C LEU A 185 20.71 -4.94 4.81
N PRO A 186 21.86 -5.19 5.46
CA PRO A 186 22.18 -4.57 6.74
C PRO A 186 22.20 -3.05 6.59
N GLU A 187 21.60 -2.35 7.56
CA GLU A 187 21.61 -0.88 7.71
C GLU A 187 21.30 -0.13 6.39
N SER A 188 20.36 -0.65 5.60
CA SER A 188 20.05 -0.19 4.25
C SER A 188 18.81 0.69 4.14
N PHE A 189 18.02 0.82 5.21
CA PHE A 189 16.75 1.56 5.18
C PHE A 189 16.72 2.66 6.23
N ASP A 190 16.10 3.78 5.88
CA ASP A 190 15.90 4.92 6.77
C ASP A 190 14.65 4.71 7.63
N ALA A 191 13.66 4.03 7.05
CA ALA A 191 12.45 3.65 7.72
C ALA A 191 12.02 2.24 7.30
N ILE A 192 11.49 1.45 8.24
CA ILE A 192 10.94 0.12 7.97
C ILE A 192 9.57 0.02 8.62
N LEU A 193 8.62 -0.49 7.86
CA LEU A 193 7.32 -0.92 8.34
C LEU A 193 7.28 -2.44 8.40
N LEU A 194 7.11 -2.97 9.61
CA LEU A 194 6.80 -4.38 9.86
C LEU A 194 5.36 -4.48 10.35
N ASP A 195 4.43 -4.61 9.41
CA ASP A 195 3.06 -5.04 9.70
C ASP A 195 3.04 -6.56 9.75
N ALA A 196 3.25 -7.12 10.94
CA ALA A 196 3.60 -8.52 11.08
C ALA A 196 2.37 -9.42 10.87
N PRO A 197 2.53 -10.62 10.25
CA PRO A 197 1.49 -11.63 10.28
C PRO A 197 1.15 -11.97 11.73
N CYS A 198 -0.13 -11.94 12.07
CA CYS A 198 -0.62 -12.10 13.44
C CYS A 198 -1.86 -12.99 13.51
N SER A 199 -2.32 -13.31 14.72
CA SER A 199 -3.54 -14.10 14.95
C SER A 199 -4.83 -13.44 14.46
N GLY A 200 -4.83 -12.12 14.22
CA GLY A 200 -5.95 -11.41 13.58
C GLY A 200 -7.15 -11.14 14.49
N GLU A 201 -6.96 -11.09 15.81
CA GLU A 201 -8.04 -10.83 16.78
C GLU A 201 -8.76 -9.49 16.53
N GLY A 202 -8.07 -8.50 15.94
CA GLY A 202 -8.62 -7.19 15.66
C GLY A 202 -9.56 -7.13 14.46
N VAL A 203 -9.64 -8.18 13.63
CA VAL A 203 -10.48 -8.20 12.41
C VAL A 203 -11.86 -8.85 12.60
N ILE A 204 -12.24 -9.16 13.84
CA ILE A 204 -13.52 -9.78 14.21
C ILE A 204 -14.74 -9.07 13.59
N ARG A 205 -14.73 -7.74 13.52
CA ARG A 205 -15.82 -6.93 12.96
C ARG A 205 -15.94 -7.03 11.43
N LYS A 206 -14.90 -7.54 10.77
CA LYS A 206 -14.82 -7.72 9.32
C LYS A 206 -15.08 -9.17 8.93
N ASP A 207 -14.59 -10.12 9.72
CA ASP A 207 -14.73 -11.55 9.49
C ASP A 207 -15.20 -12.23 10.79
N ALA A 208 -16.46 -12.70 10.79
CA ALA A 208 -17.05 -13.37 11.95
C ALA A 208 -16.39 -14.71 12.28
N ASP A 209 -15.66 -15.30 11.32
CA ASP A 209 -14.91 -16.54 11.49
C ASP A 209 -13.44 -16.30 11.89
N ALA A 210 -13.00 -15.04 12.09
CA ALA A 210 -11.60 -14.70 12.39
C ALA A 210 -11.01 -15.48 13.57
N LEU A 211 -11.82 -15.77 14.60
CA LEU A 211 -11.37 -16.47 15.81
C LEU A 211 -11.54 -17.99 15.76
N ARG A 212 -12.01 -18.56 14.63
CA ARG A 212 -12.37 -19.98 14.56
C ARG A 212 -11.20 -20.93 14.80
N ASN A 213 -10.00 -20.54 14.38
CA ASN A 213 -8.76 -21.30 14.55
C ASN A 213 -7.84 -20.70 15.62
N TRP A 214 -8.37 -19.81 16.45
CA TRP A 214 -7.60 -19.12 17.48
C TRP A 214 -7.24 -20.06 18.64
N SER A 215 -6.00 -20.02 19.11
CA SER A 215 -5.56 -20.71 20.33
C SER A 215 -4.31 -20.05 20.91
N GLU A 216 -4.11 -20.15 22.23
CA GLU A 216 -2.92 -19.62 22.91
C GLU A 216 -1.61 -20.23 22.37
N ALA A 217 -1.64 -21.52 22.02
CA ALA A 217 -0.50 -22.20 21.39
C ALA A 217 -0.14 -21.60 20.03
N SER A 218 -1.14 -21.33 19.18
CA SER A 218 -0.96 -20.65 17.90
C SER A 218 -0.39 -19.24 18.09
N ASN A 219 -0.89 -18.48 19.07
CA ASN A 219 -0.39 -17.15 19.37
C ASN A 219 1.11 -17.17 19.75
N ALA A 220 1.54 -18.15 20.55
CA ALA A 220 2.94 -18.28 20.94
C ALA A 220 3.89 -18.60 19.76
N GLU A 221 3.45 -19.46 18.81
CA GLU A 221 4.19 -19.75 17.59
C GLU A 221 4.30 -18.54 16.66
N ILE A 222 3.20 -17.79 16.54
CA ILE A 222 3.14 -16.55 15.76
C ILE A 222 4.06 -15.49 16.39
N ALA A 223 4.02 -15.29 17.70
CA ALA A 223 4.91 -14.38 18.42
C ALA A 223 6.39 -14.76 18.25
N ALA A 224 6.73 -16.05 18.18
CA ALA A 224 8.09 -16.48 17.87
C ALA A 224 8.53 -16.05 16.47
N THR A 225 7.65 -16.21 15.48
CA THR A 225 7.90 -15.74 14.11
C THR A 225 8.06 -14.21 14.06
N GLN A 226 7.24 -13.47 14.79
CA GLN A 226 7.30 -12.01 14.87
C GLN A 226 8.62 -11.52 15.49
N ARG A 227 9.16 -12.22 16.50
CA ARG A 227 10.49 -11.92 17.06
C ARG A 227 11.62 -12.07 16.03
N GLU A 228 11.57 -13.10 15.20
CA GLU A 228 12.56 -13.27 14.12
C GLU A 228 12.43 -12.21 13.03
N LEU A 229 11.19 -11.83 12.69
CA LEU A 229 10.92 -10.77 11.71
C LEU A 229 11.38 -9.39 12.20
N ILE A 230 11.08 -9.04 13.45
CA ILE A 230 11.47 -7.75 14.02
C ILE A 230 12.98 -7.63 14.21
N ASP A 231 13.68 -8.73 14.55
CA ASP A 231 15.15 -8.78 14.60
C ASP A 231 15.75 -8.53 13.21
N SER A 232 15.25 -9.23 12.18
CA SER A 232 15.67 -9.04 10.80
C SER A 232 15.44 -7.61 10.31
N ALA A 233 14.25 -7.05 10.57
CA ALA A 233 13.94 -5.66 10.24
C ALA A 233 14.91 -4.69 10.94
N PHE A 234 15.17 -4.90 12.23
CA PHE A 234 16.04 -4.03 13.02
C PHE A 234 17.51 -4.07 12.57
N HIS A 235 18.01 -5.23 12.11
CA HIS A 235 19.32 -5.33 11.45
C HIS A 235 19.37 -4.59 10.11
N ALA A 236 18.29 -4.62 9.33
CA ALA A 236 18.20 -3.94 8.04
C ALA A 236 18.03 -2.42 8.17
N LEU A 237 17.55 -1.94 9.32
CA LEU A 237 17.39 -0.51 9.61
C LEU A 237 18.75 0.16 9.89
N ARG A 238 18.99 1.35 9.35
CA ARG A 238 20.21 2.13 9.65
C ARG A 238 20.14 2.77 11.05
N PRO A 239 21.28 3.05 11.70
CA PRO A 239 21.31 3.91 12.89
C PRO A 239 20.69 5.28 12.59
N GLY A 240 19.88 5.77 13.52
CA GLY A 240 19.02 6.94 13.35
C GLY A 240 17.73 6.65 12.57
N GLY A 241 17.49 5.44 12.08
CA GLY A 241 16.27 5.08 11.33
C GLY A 241 15.07 4.78 12.21
N THR A 242 13.87 4.79 11.62
CA THR A 242 12.59 4.48 12.30
C THR A 242 12.08 3.09 11.92
N LEU A 243 11.78 2.24 12.90
CA LEU A 243 11.02 1.01 12.71
C LEU A 243 9.63 1.19 13.29
N VAL A 244 8.59 0.98 12.48
CA VAL A 244 7.23 0.81 12.99
C VAL A 244 6.87 -0.67 12.94
N TYR A 245 6.52 -1.20 14.11
CA TYR A 245 5.94 -2.52 14.28
C TYR A 245 4.43 -2.40 14.46
N SER A 246 3.66 -3.21 13.73
CA SER A 246 2.21 -3.25 13.89
C SER A 246 1.61 -4.63 13.71
N THR A 247 0.44 -4.84 14.30
CA THR A 247 -0.38 -6.04 14.14
C THR A 247 -1.87 -5.65 14.11
N CYS A 248 -2.71 -6.53 13.54
CA CYS A 248 -4.15 -6.49 13.73
C CYS A 248 -4.62 -7.48 14.81
N THR A 249 -3.86 -7.64 15.89
CA THR A 249 -4.21 -8.47 17.05
C THR A 249 -4.16 -7.69 18.36
N LEU A 250 -4.77 -8.21 19.43
CA LEU A 250 -4.98 -7.51 20.69
C LEU A 250 -4.20 -8.13 21.87
N ASN A 251 -3.76 -9.38 21.75
CA ASN A 251 -2.98 -10.02 22.81
C ASN A 251 -1.59 -9.40 23.00
N GLN A 252 -1.05 -9.48 24.22
CA GLN A 252 0.27 -8.93 24.54
C GLN A 252 1.44 -9.79 24.03
N ASP A 253 1.23 -11.09 23.80
CA ASP A 253 2.28 -12.01 23.36
C ASP A 253 2.84 -11.59 21.99
N GLU A 254 1.96 -11.19 21.09
CA GLU A 254 2.28 -10.71 19.75
C GLU A 254 2.57 -9.20 19.69
N ASN A 255 2.25 -8.45 20.74
CA ASN A 255 2.36 -7.00 20.78
C ASN A 255 3.50 -6.55 21.70
N GLN A 256 3.16 -6.20 22.94
CA GLN A 256 4.09 -5.65 23.94
C GLN A 256 5.29 -6.57 24.16
N GLN A 257 5.09 -7.89 24.20
CA GLN A 257 6.17 -8.85 24.47
C GLN A 257 7.15 -8.99 23.30
N VAL A 258 6.71 -8.85 22.05
CA VAL A 258 7.62 -8.82 20.88
C VAL A 258 8.51 -7.58 20.94
N VAL A 259 7.95 -6.43 21.26
CA VAL A 259 8.71 -5.18 21.39
C VAL A 259 9.65 -5.24 22.60
N ALA A 260 9.18 -5.72 23.76
CA ALA A 260 9.98 -5.90 24.96
C ALA A 260 11.15 -6.88 24.73
N TRP A 261 10.94 -7.93 23.94
CA TRP A 261 12.01 -8.86 23.55
C TRP A 261 13.11 -8.16 22.75
N LEU A 262 12.75 -7.30 21.77
CA LEU A 262 13.73 -6.55 20.99
C LEU A 262 14.51 -5.57 21.86
N LEU A 263 13.82 -4.83 22.74
CA LEU A 263 14.44 -3.93 23.73
C LEU A 263 15.41 -4.66 24.65
N GLY A 264 15.03 -5.85 25.16
CA GLY A 264 15.91 -6.68 25.99
C GLY A 264 17.11 -7.27 25.24
N ARG A 265 16.95 -7.51 23.93
CA ARG A 265 18.02 -8.01 23.07
C ARG A 265 19.06 -6.95 22.70
N TYR A 266 18.63 -5.69 22.52
CA TYR A 266 19.49 -4.58 22.14
C TYR A 266 19.25 -3.33 23.01
N PRO A 267 19.53 -3.40 24.31
CA PRO A 267 19.15 -2.34 25.28
C PRO A 267 19.80 -0.98 24.98
N ASP A 268 20.99 -0.96 24.40
CA ASP A 268 21.73 0.28 24.10
C ASP A 268 21.53 0.77 22.65
N ALA A 269 20.67 0.12 21.86
CA ALA A 269 20.49 0.43 20.44
C ALA A 269 19.03 0.69 20.02
N VAL A 270 18.06 0.49 20.91
CA VAL A 270 16.61 0.64 20.62
C VAL A 270 16.00 1.63 21.60
N GLU A 271 15.28 2.61 21.09
CA GLU A 271 14.48 3.55 21.89
C GLU A 271 13.02 3.52 21.41
N VAL A 272 12.07 3.53 22.35
CA VAL A 272 10.65 3.70 22.03
C VAL A 272 10.34 5.18 21.85
N GLU A 273 9.75 5.54 20.72
CA GLU A 273 9.25 6.90 20.48
C GLU A 273 7.73 6.94 20.77
N PRO A 274 7.29 7.67 21.81
CA PRO A 274 5.88 7.66 22.21
C PRO A 274 4.92 8.18 21.14
N LEU A 275 3.77 7.53 21.01
CA LEU A 275 2.74 7.84 20.02
C LEU A 275 1.49 8.51 20.62
N ASN A 276 1.51 8.85 21.90
CA ASN A 276 0.38 9.45 22.63
C ASN A 276 -0.03 10.85 22.12
N GLN A 277 0.75 11.46 21.22
CA GLN A 277 0.45 12.75 20.58
C GLN A 277 0.34 12.64 19.05
N LEU A 278 0.34 11.42 18.49
CA LEU A 278 0.35 11.19 17.05
C LEU A 278 -0.86 11.83 16.33
N PHE A 279 -2.00 11.90 17.02
CA PHE A 279 -3.23 12.53 16.56
C PHE A 279 -4.08 12.97 17.76
N ALA A 280 -5.07 13.83 17.51
CA ALA A 280 -6.00 14.26 18.56
C ALA A 280 -6.82 13.05 19.09
N GLY A 281 -6.64 12.70 20.36
CA GLY A 281 -7.27 11.54 20.98
C GLY A 281 -6.38 10.30 21.08
N ALA A 282 -5.13 10.35 20.62
CA ALA A 282 -4.18 9.24 20.68
C ALA A 282 -3.93 8.75 22.11
N GLU A 283 -4.01 9.64 23.10
CA GLU A 283 -3.86 9.32 24.53
C GLU A 283 -4.86 8.27 25.03
N LYS A 284 -6.01 8.11 24.36
CA LYS A 284 -7.04 7.12 24.71
C LYS A 284 -6.61 5.68 24.43
N ALA A 285 -5.67 5.49 23.51
CA ALA A 285 -5.12 4.19 23.14
C ALA A 285 -3.66 4.04 23.55
N ALA A 286 -3.07 5.07 24.17
CA ALA A 286 -1.66 5.05 24.55
C ALA A 286 -1.39 4.06 25.69
N THR A 287 -0.37 3.22 25.53
CA THR A 287 0.14 2.38 26.61
C THR A 287 1.19 3.13 27.43
N ALA A 288 1.52 2.63 28.63
CA ALA A 288 2.52 3.25 29.50
C ALA A 288 3.92 3.32 28.85
N GLU A 289 4.22 2.36 27.98
CA GLU A 289 5.45 2.27 27.21
C GLU A 289 5.51 3.27 26.04
N GLY A 290 4.38 3.88 25.67
CA GLY A 290 4.29 4.82 24.55
C GLY A 290 3.76 4.23 23.23
N TYR A 291 3.27 2.99 23.23
CA TYR A 291 2.64 2.37 22.06
C TYR A 291 1.19 2.85 21.90
N LEU A 292 0.56 2.51 20.77
CA LEU A 292 -0.89 2.61 20.60
C LEU A 292 -1.50 1.21 20.57
N HIS A 293 -2.35 0.91 21.54
CA HIS A 293 -3.15 -0.30 21.62
C HIS A 293 -4.62 0.06 21.39
N VAL A 294 -5.03 -0.01 20.12
CA VAL A 294 -6.34 0.43 19.66
C VAL A 294 -7.33 -0.70 19.81
N PHE A 295 -8.21 -0.60 20.81
CA PHE A 295 -9.38 -1.45 20.91
C PHE A 295 -10.54 -0.91 20.07
N PRO A 296 -11.36 -1.76 19.43
CA PRO A 296 -12.44 -1.35 18.53
C PRO A 296 -13.38 -0.24 19.07
N GLN A 297 -13.74 -0.30 20.36
CA GLN A 297 -14.70 0.61 20.98
C GLN A 297 -14.17 2.03 21.21
N LEU A 298 -12.85 2.26 21.07
CA LEU A 298 -12.24 3.55 21.32
C LEU A 298 -12.51 4.54 20.17
N PHE A 299 -12.47 4.05 18.93
CA PHE A 299 -12.61 4.87 17.73
C PHE A 299 -13.63 4.33 16.72
N ASP A 300 -14.40 3.30 17.10
CA ASP A 300 -15.30 2.59 16.20
C ASP A 300 -14.58 2.10 14.93
N SER A 301 -13.50 1.37 15.16
CA SER A 301 -12.61 0.82 14.14
C SER A 301 -12.34 -0.68 14.38
N GLU A 302 -11.37 -1.23 13.65
CA GLU A 302 -10.75 -2.52 13.94
C GLU A 302 -9.91 -2.47 15.23
N GLY A 303 -9.54 -3.64 15.73
CA GLY A 303 -8.50 -3.77 16.76
C GLY A 303 -7.11 -3.71 16.14
N PHE A 304 -6.17 -3.00 16.76
CA PHE A 304 -4.86 -2.76 16.18
C PHE A 304 -3.79 -2.41 17.21
N PHE A 305 -2.53 -2.72 16.92
CA PHE A 305 -1.38 -2.33 17.74
C PHE A 305 -0.32 -1.66 16.89
N VAL A 306 0.28 -0.57 17.38
CA VAL A 306 1.40 0.13 16.73
C VAL A 306 2.44 0.55 17.77
N ALA A 307 3.69 0.18 17.51
CA ALA A 307 4.87 0.65 18.23
C ALA A 307 5.83 1.31 17.26
N ARG A 308 6.42 2.45 17.67
CA ARG A 308 7.48 3.12 16.91
C ARG A 308 8.78 3.09 17.69
N LEU A 309 9.83 2.65 17.00
CA LEU A 309 11.15 2.43 17.55
C LEU A 309 12.19 3.20 16.75
N ARG A 310 13.14 3.82 17.45
CA ARG A 310 14.35 4.43 16.88
C ARG A 310 15.52 3.48 17.08
N LYS A 311 16.29 3.23 16.02
CA LYS A 311 17.60 2.57 16.15
C LYS A 311 18.64 3.63 16.53
N THR A 312 19.18 3.61 17.73
CA THR A 312 20.09 4.64 18.24
C THR A 312 21.57 4.34 17.94
N ALA A 313 21.91 3.08 17.68
CA ALA A 313 23.28 2.66 17.39
C ALA A 313 23.33 1.48 16.39
N SER A 314 24.50 1.28 15.78
CA SER A 314 24.79 0.04 15.06
C SER A 314 24.85 -1.14 16.02
N ILE A 315 24.41 -2.31 15.54
CA ILE A 315 24.45 -3.57 16.28
C ILE A 315 25.40 -4.56 15.60
N PRO A 316 25.88 -5.61 16.29
CA PRO A 316 26.78 -6.59 15.71
C PRO A 316 26.24 -7.18 14.40
N ALA A 317 27.08 -7.21 13.36
CA ALA A 317 26.67 -7.68 12.05
C ALA A 317 26.34 -9.18 12.05
N LEU A 318 25.31 -9.56 11.30
CA LEU A 318 25.00 -10.97 11.02
C LEU A 318 25.97 -11.54 9.98
N PRO A 319 26.20 -12.87 9.98
CA PRO A 319 26.94 -13.53 8.91
C PRO A 319 26.30 -13.25 7.54
N GLN A 320 27.13 -13.09 6.51
CA GLN A 320 26.62 -12.86 5.16
C GLN A 320 25.74 -14.04 4.69
N PRO A 321 24.64 -13.77 3.96
CA PRO A 321 23.81 -14.84 3.43
C PRO A 321 24.59 -15.75 2.48
N GLY A 322 24.38 -17.06 2.59
CA GLY A 322 25.03 -18.06 1.72
C GLY A 322 24.45 -18.18 0.31
N TYR A 323 23.45 -17.38 -0.06
CA TYR A 323 22.85 -17.47 -1.40
C TYR A 323 23.70 -16.75 -2.46
N LYS A 324 23.71 -17.31 -3.67
CA LYS A 324 24.34 -16.66 -4.83
C LYS A 324 23.35 -15.81 -5.59
N LEU A 325 23.65 -14.53 -5.72
CA LEU A 325 22.95 -13.63 -6.63
C LEU A 325 23.24 -14.07 -8.07
N GLY A 326 22.18 -14.26 -8.86
CA GLY A 326 22.32 -14.42 -10.30
C GLY A 326 22.68 -13.08 -10.95
N LYS A 327 22.97 -13.10 -12.25
CA LYS A 327 23.14 -11.87 -13.03
C LYS A 327 21.82 -11.09 -13.05
N LEU A 328 21.87 -9.78 -12.76
CA LEU A 328 20.72 -8.90 -12.95
C LEU A 328 20.31 -8.93 -14.44
N PRO A 329 19.04 -9.20 -14.78
CA PRO A 329 18.62 -9.34 -16.17
C PRO A 329 18.42 -7.99 -16.88
N PHE A 330 18.81 -6.89 -16.25
CA PHE A 330 18.68 -5.52 -16.76
C PHE A 330 20.06 -4.89 -16.94
N SER A 331 20.14 -3.96 -17.88
CA SER A 331 21.31 -3.09 -18.07
C SER A 331 20.87 -1.63 -18.10
N PRO A 332 21.67 -0.70 -17.54
CA PRO A 332 21.36 0.72 -17.65
C PRO A 332 21.49 1.16 -19.11
N MET A 333 20.58 2.02 -19.57
CA MET A 333 20.64 2.57 -20.93
C MET A 333 21.74 3.63 -21.03
N SER A 334 22.40 3.73 -22.18
CA SER A 334 23.39 4.80 -22.42
C SER A 334 22.72 6.17 -22.48
N ARG A 335 23.46 7.25 -22.17
CA ARG A 335 22.93 8.62 -22.15
C ARG A 335 22.19 9.02 -23.44
N ALA A 336 22.71 8.64 -24.61
CA ALA A 336 22.06 8.92 -25.89
C ALA A 336 20.70 8.19 -26.01
N GLN A 337 20.67 6.91 -25.68
CA GLN A 337 19.42 6.13 -25.69
C GLN A 337 18.41 6.67 -24.68
N GLN A 338 18.86 7.11 -23.51
CA GLN A 338 17.97 7.74 -22.52
C GLN A 338 17.33 9.01 -23.07
N GLN A 339 18.12 9.88 -23.70
CA GLN A 339 17.61 11.12 -24.31
C GLN A 339 16.57 10.85 -25.41
N ASP A 340 16.80 9.84 -26.25
CA ASP A 340 15.86 9.45 -27.30
C ASP A 340 14.52 8.96 -26.70
N VAL A 341 14.57 8.12 -25.66
CA VAL A 341 13.38 7.61 -24.97
C VAL A 341 12.63 8.74 -24.28
N ILE A 342 13.33 9.63 -23.56
CA ILE A 342 12.73 10.78 -22.87
C ILE A 342 12.04 11.70 -23.90
N ALA A 343 12.70 12.01 -25.02
CA ALA A 343 12.12 12.84 -26.06
C ALA A 343 10.90 12.19 -26.71
N ALA A 344 10.91 10.87 -26.92
CA ALA A 344 9.76 10.13 -27.43
C ALA A 344 8.60 10.10 -26.43
N ALA A 345 8.90 9.88 -25.14
CA ALA A 345 7.92 9.86 -24.06
C ALA A 345 7.22 11.22 -23.89
N ALA A 346 8.00 12.30 -23.91
CA ALA A 346 7.47 13.67 -23.80
C ALA A 346 6.51 14.03 -24.94
N LYS A 347 6.77 13.55 -26.17
CA LYS A 347 5.85 13.73 -27.31
C LYS A 347 4.51 13.03 -27.13
N CYS A 348 4.47 11.98 -26.31
CA CYS A 348 3.27 11.22 -25.98
C CYS A 348 2.63 11.67 -24.66
N GLY A 349 3.14 12.75 -24.03
CA GLY A 349 2.62 13.30 -22.78
C GLY A 349 3.12 12.59 -21.51
N LEU A 350 4.15 11.76 -21.58
CA LEU A 350 4.75 11.10 -20.41
C LEU A 350 5.93 11.92 -19.86
N ARG A 351 5.99 12.08 -18.54
CA ARG A 351 7.06 12.79 -17.84
C ARG A 351 7.45 12.08 -16.54
N TRP A 352 8.73 12.13 -16.19
CA TRP A 352 9.25 11.71 -14.89
C TRP A 352 10.44 12.58 -14.51
N ASP A 353 10.83 12.54 -13.25
CA ASP A 353 11.91 13.34 -12.69
C ASP A 353 13.26 12.58 -12.70
N GLU A 354 14.29 13.23 -12.17
CA GLU A 354 15.64 12.66 -12.04
C GLU A 354 15.75 11.56 -10.98
N GLN A 355 14.68 11.28 -10.23
CA GLN A 355 14.67 10.19 -9.25
C GLN A 355 14.47 8.82 -9.89
N HIS A 356 14.29 8.78 -11.22
CA HIS A 356 14.13 7.55 -11.99
C HIS A 356 15.18 7.45 -13.11
N THR A 357 15.78 6.27 -13.26
CA THR A 357 16.74 5.94 -14.32
C THR A 357 16.20 4.90 -15.28
N LEU A 358 16.60 5.00 -16.55
CA LEU A 358 16.16 4.09 -17.60
C LEU A 358 17.05 2.85 -17.70
N TRP A 359 16.41 1.69 -17.59
CA TRP A 359 17.01 0.37 -17.71
C TRP A 359 16.34 -0.41 -18.84
N GLN A 360 17.07 -1.34 -19.43
CA GLN A 360 16.56 -2.17 -20.53
C GLN A 360 16.82 -3.66 -20.29
N ARG A 361 15.89 -4.48 -20.78
CA ARG A 361 15.99 -5.94 -20.88
C ARG A 361 15.33 -6.38 -22.17
N ASP A 362 16.09 -6.98 -23.07
CA ASP A 362 15.63 -7.37 -24.41
C ASP A 362 14.97 -6.19 -25.15
N LYS A 363 13.65 -6.23 -25.33
CA LYS A 363 12.83 -5.16 -25.94
C LYS A 363 12.13 -4.27 -24.92
N GLU A 364 12.27 -4.55 -23.63
CA GLU A 364 11.58 -3.84 -22.57
C GLU A 364 12.42 -2.67 -22.07
N ILE A 365 11.76 -1.55 -21.81
CA ILE A 365 12.32 -0.37 -21.18
C ILE A 365 11.60 -0.17 -19.85
N TRP A 366 12.37 0.04 -18.80
CA TRP A 366 11.93 0.17 -17.43
C TRP A 366 12.51 1.43 -16.80
N LEU A 367 11.74 2.02 -15.88
CA LEU A 367 12.16 3.12 -15.01
C LEU A 367 12.40 2.54 -13.63
N PHE A 368 13.64 2.60 -13.16
CA PHE A 368 14.02 2.19 -11.81
C PHE A 368 14.17 3.42 -10.93
N PRO A 369 13.67 3.42 -9.69
CA PRO A 369 13.96 4.48 -8.74
C PRO A 369 15.45 4.45 -8.37
N VAL A 370 16.15 5.57 -8.46
CA VAL A 370 17.60 5.69 -8.23
C VAL A 370 18.00 5.11 -6.86
N ALA A 371 17.19 5.38 -5.84
CA ALA A 371 17.46 4.93 -4.47
C ALA A 371 17.42 3.39 -4.29
N ILE A 372 16.92 2.61 -5.26
CA ILE A 372 16.99 1.13 -5.19
C ILE A 372 18.30 0.57 -5.74
N GLU A 373 19.04 1.32 -6.55
CA GLU A 373 20.22 0.84 -7.28
C GLU A 373 21.27 0.15 -6.36
N PRO A 374 21.59 0.68 -5.16
CA PRO A 374 22.53 0.03 -4.25
C PRO A 374 22.11 -1.39 -3.79
N LEU A 375 20.82 -1.72 -3.89
CA LEU A 375 20.26 -3.00 -3.45
C LEU A 375 20.22 -4.05 -4.56
N LEU A 376 20.37 -3.64 -5.84
CA LEU A 376 20.28 -4.52 -7.02
C LEU A 376 21.31 -5.66 -7.01
N VAL A 377 22.45 -5.43 -6.35
CA VAL A 377 23.54 -6.40 -6.20
C VAL A 377 23.50 -7.16 -4.88
N ARG A 378 22.45 -6.97 -4.06
CA ARG A 378 22.33 -7.58 -2.73
C ARG A 378 21.18 -8.56 -2.61
N VAL A 379 20.06 -8.33 -3.27
CA VAL A 379 18.90 -9.23 -3.26
C VAL A 379 18.32 -9.43 -4.66
N ARG A 380 17.53 -10.50 -4.85
CA ARG A 380 16.78 -10.71 -6.09
C ARG A 380 15.44 -10.00 -6.02
N PHE A 381 15.06 -9.36 -7.12
CA PHE A 381 13.78 -8.68 -7.23
C PHE A 381 12.81 -9.48 -8.08
N SER A 382 11.54 -9.49 -7.66
CA SER A 382 10.43 -9.96 -8.49
C SER A 382 10.07 -8.92 -9.56
N ARG A 383 10.12 -7.64 -9.20
CA ARG A 383 9.89 -6.49 -10.10
C ARG A 383 10.67 -5.28 -9.58
N ILE A 384 11.10 -4.39 -10.46
CA ILE A 384 11.81 -3.16 -10.06
C ILE A 384 11.19 -1.99 -10.82
N GLY A 385 10.66 -1.02 -10.08
CA GLY A 385 10.06 0.18 -10.64
C GLY A 385 8.94 -0.13 -11.65
N LEU A 386 8.92 0.66 -12.72
CA LEU A 386 7.82 0.73 -13.67
C LEU A 386 8.29 0.34 -15.07
N LYS A 387 7.58 -0.58 -15.75
CA LYS A 387 7.78 -0.90 -17.15
C LYS A 387 7.20 0.24 -17.99
N LEU A 388 8.09 1.03 -18.58
CA LEU A 388 7.73 2.23 -19.33
C LEU A 388 7.18 1.86 -20.72
N ALA A 389 7.91 1.02 -21.44
CA ALA A 389 7.61 0.73 -22.84
C ALA A 389 8.20 -0.61 -23.30
N GLU A 390 7.77 -1.02 -24.50
CA GLU A 390 8.48 -2.00 -25.31
C GLU A 390 8.91 -1.40 -26.65
N THR A 391 10.11 -1.71 -27.10
CA THR A 391 10.65 -1.27 -28.39
C THR A 391 10.09 -2.09 -29.54
N PHE A 392 9.74 -1.42 -30.63
CA PHE A 392 9.35 -2.00 -31.91
C PHE A 392 10.24 -1.45 -33.03
N PRO A 393 10.26 -2.05 -34.25
CA PRO A 393 11.07 -1.55 -35.36
C PRO A 393 10.84 -0.07 -35.69
N LYS A 394 9.66 0.47 -35.36
CA LYS A 394 9.32 1.88 -35.46
C LYS A 394 8.74 2.38 -34.14
N GLY A 395 9.61 2.84 -33.24
CA GLY A 395 9.24 3.53 -32.01
C GLY A 395 8.91 2.61 -30.84
N TYR A 396 8.00 3.07 -29.99
CA TYR A 396 7.72 2.49 -28.68
C TYR A 396 6.24 2.13 -28.54
N ARG A 397 5.97 1.09 -27.76
CA ARG A 397 4.64 0.78 -27.24
C ARG A 397 4.64 1.08 -25.75
N TRP A 398 4.12 2.24 -25.37
CA TRP A 398 3.99 2.63 -23.97
C TRP A 398 3.05 1.68 -23.24
N GLN A 399 3.35 1.43 -21.96
CA GLN A 399 2.56 0.52 -21.14
C GLN A 399 1.44 1.26 -20.42
N HIS A 400 0.37 0.54 -20.09
CA HIS A 400 -0.75 1.09 -19.33
C HIS A 400 -0.30 1.69 -17.99
N GLU A 401 0.59 1.00 -17.25
CA GLU A 401 1.10 1.50 -15.97
C GLU A 401 1.88 2.82 -16.11
N ALA A 402 2.56 3.04 -17.24
CA ALA A 402 3.21 4.31 -17.53
C ALA A 402 2.21 5.44 -17.74
N ALA A 403 1.09 5.18 -18.43
CA ALA A 403 0.02 6.16 -18.57
C ALA A 403 -0.56 6.53 -17.19
N VAL A 404 -0.85 5.54 -16.36
CA VAL A 404 -1.46 5.76 -15.05
C VAL A 404 -0.52 6.55 -14.13
N ALA A 405 0.80 6.30 -14.18
CA ALA A 405 1.75 6.94 -13.27
C ALA A 405 2.34 8.27 -13.77
N LEU A 406 2.51 8.43 -15.10
CA LEU A 406 3.41 9.45 -15.68
C LEU A 406 2.75 10.36 -16.72
N ALA A 407 1.51 10.08 -17.13
CA ALA A 407 0.85 10.87 -18.16
C ALA A 407 0.36 12.22 -17.62
N ASP A 408 0.60 13.24 -18.41
CA ASP A 408 0.05 14.58 -18.21
C ASP A 408 -1.39 14.63 -18.78
N PRO A 409 -2.43 14.79 -17.94
CA PRO A 409 -3.82 14.86 -18.41
C PRO A 409 -4.11 16.11 -19.25
N GLN A 410 -3.20 17.10 -19.28
CA GLN A 410 -3.32 18.31 -20.09
C GLN A 410 -2.50 18.25 -21.38
N ALA A 411 -1.87 17.11 -21.70
CA ALA A 411 -1.13 16.93 -22.93
C ALA A 411 -2.04 17.13 -24.17
N ALA A 412 -1.47 17.63 -25.26
CA ALA A 412 -2.23 17.92 -26.49
C ALA A 412 -2.88 16.67 -27.13
N ASN A 413 -2.40 15.48 -26.80
CA ASN A 413 -2.94 14.19 -27.23
C ASN A 413 -3.81 13.51 -26.16
N ALA A 414 -4.17 14.22 -25.09
CA ALA A 414 -5.13 13.73 -24.10
C ALA A 414 -6.56 13.87 -24.61
N VAL A 415 -7.38 12.84 -24.38
CA VAL A 415 -8.78 12.79 -24.75
C VAL A 415 -9.60 12.44 -23.52
N GLU A 416 -10.42 13.40 -23.08
CA GLU A 416 -11.38 13.19 -22.00
C GLU A 416 -12.58 12.38 -22.50
N LEU A 417 -12.91 11.31 -21.80
CA LEU A 417 -14.07 10.47 -22.05
C LEU A 417 -15.28 10.94 -21.24
N SER A 418 -16.46 10.92 -21.85
CA SER A 418 -17.72 10.97 -21.10
C SER A 418 -17.87 9.72 -20.21
N SER A 419 -18.77 9.76 -19.23
CA SER A 419 -19.02 8.61 -18.36
C SER A 419 -19.44 7.35 -19.14
N ALA A 420 -20.26 7.49 -20.19
CA ALA A 420 -20.65 6.35 -21.01
C ALA A 420 -19.46 5.76 -21.79
N GLU A 421 -18.60 6.62 -22.36
CA GLU A 421 -17.39 6.20 -23.06
C GLU A 421 -16.37 5.54 -22.12
N ALA A 422 -16.21 6.08 -20.91
CA ALA A 422 -15.36 5.50 -19.88
C ALA A 422 -15.86 4.12 -19.41
N GLU A 423 -17.17 3.87 -19.46
CA GLU A 423 -17.72 2.58 -19.08
C GLU A 423 -17.31 1.52 -20.12
N GLU A 424 -17.48 1.85 -21.40
CA GLU A 424 -17.02 1.01 -22.51
C GLU A 424 -15.49 0.80 -22.48
N TRP A 425 -14.72 1.82 -22.07
CA TRP A 425 -13.28 1.70 -21.86
C TRP A 425 -12.94 0.58 -20.85
N TYR A 426 -13.53 0.61 -19.66
CA TYR A 426 -13.28 -0.39 -18.61
C TYR A 426 -13.87 -1.77 -18.94
N ARG A 427 -14.87 -1.83 -19.83
CA ARG A 427 -15.37 -3.08 -20.44
C ARG A 427 -14.45 -3.62 -21.54
N GLY A 428 -13.34 -2.94 -21.84
CA GLY A 428 -12.37 -3.37 -22.85
C GLY A 428 -12.87 -3.22 -24.29
N ARG A 429 -13.83 -2.32 -24.53
CA ARG A 429 -14.46 -2.09 -25.84
C ARG A 429 -13.92 -0.83 -26.50
N ASP A 430 -13.90 -0.84 -27.83
CA ASP A 430 -13.53 0.32 -28.65
C ASP A 430 -14.60 1.41 -28.54
N ILE A 431 -14.17 2.68 -28.59
CA ILE A 431 -15.06 3.84 -28.43
C ILE A 431 -15.22 4.55 -29.78
N TYR A 432 -16.44 4.99 -30.08
CA TYR A 432 -16.83 5.65 -31.34
C TYR A 432 -17.36 7.05 -31.05
N PRO A 433 -16.47 8.02 -30.77
CA PRO A 433 -16.89 9.36 -30.36
C PRO A 433 -17.38 10.18 -31.55
N GLU A 434 -18.41 10.99 -31.34
CA GLU A 434 -18.93 11.96 -32.33
C GLU A 434 -18.16 13.29 -32.28
N ARG A 435 -16.83 13.22 -32.21
CA ARG A 435 -15.92 14.36 -32.21
C ARG A 435 -14.63 14.04 -32.94
N ASP A 436 -13.95 15.07 -33.44
CA ASP A 436 -12.64 14.90 -34.06
C ASP A 436 -11.61 14.40 -33.05
N LEU A 437 -10.80 13.42 -33.47
CA LEU A 437 -9.77 12.81 -32.63
C LEU A 437 -8.38 13.24 -33.09
N PRO A 438 -7.45 13.51 -32.14
CA PRO A 438 -6.05 13.66 -32.49
C PRO A 438 -5.54 12.42 -33.23
N ALA A 439 -4.65 12.64 -34.19
CA ALA A 439 -4.01 11.53 -34.90
C ALA A 439 -2.96 10.83 -34.00
N GLY A 440 -2.88 9.51 -34.11
CA GLY A 440 -1.82 8.73 -33.46
C GLY A 440 -2.21 8.18 -32.09
N GLU A 441 -1.30 8.35 -31.13
CA GLU A 441 -1.41 7.77 -29.79
C GLU A 441 -2.04 8.76 -28.82
N LEU A 442 -3.06 8.29 -28.11
CA LEU A 442 -3.91 9.09 -27.24
C LEU A 442 -3.65 8.72 -25.78
N ILE A 443 -3.56 9.73 -24.92
CA ILE A 443 -3.77 9.55 -23.48
C ILE A 443 -5.29 9.58 -23.26
N ILE A 444 -5.84 8.52 -22.69
CA ILE A 444 -7.26 8.46 -22.36
C ILE A 444 -7.44 8.95 -20.93
N CYS A 445 -8.30 9.95 -20.76
CA CYS A 445 -8.62 10.55 -19.48
C CYS A 445 -10.11 10.39 -19.16
N HIS A 446 -10.42 10.30 -17.87
CA HIS A 446 -11.78 10.45 -17.36
C HIS A 446 -11.71 11.13 -16.00
N GLN A 447 -12.57 12.11 -15.75
CA GLN A 447 -12.52 13.00 -14.59
C GLN A 447 -11.16 13.71 -14.48
N GLN A 448 -10.56 14.08 -15.61
CA GLN A 448 -9.21 14.66 -15.72
C GLN A 448 -8.08 13.74 -15.24
N GLN A 449 -8.33 12.43 -15.14
CA GLN A 449 -7.37 11.45 -14.66
C GLN A 449 -6.95 10.52 -15.79
N PRO A 450 -5.64 10.32 -16.04
CA PRO A 450 -5.19 9.35 -17.03
C PRO A 450 -5.55 7.92 -16.64
N ILE A 451 -6.28 7.23 -17.52
CA ILE A 451 -6.76 5.85 -17.34
C ILE A 451 -6.19 4.86 -18.36
N GLY A 452 -5.32 5.33 -19.27
CA GLY A 452 -4.54 4.46 -20.15
C GLY A 452 -4.15 5.10 -21.49
N PHE A 453 -3.58 4.28 -22.37
CA PHE A 453 -3.22 4.67 -23.73
C PHE A 453 -4.14 4.02 -24.76
N ALA A 454 -4.49 4.77 -25.81
CA ALA A 454 -5.22 4.26 -26.96
C ALA A 454 -4.57 4.68 -28.27
N LYS A 455 -5.09 4.17 -29.39
CA LYS A 455 -4.71 4.63 -30.73
C LYS A 455 -5.95 4.99 -31.53
N THR A 456 -5.88 6.09 -32.26
CA THR A 456 -6.90 6.47 -33.23
C THR A 456 -6.79 5.57 -34.47
N VAL A 457 -7.89 4.92 -34.86
CA VAL A 457 -7.96 4.08 -36.06
C VAL A 457 -9.21 4.48 -36.85
N GLY A 458 -9.03 5.32 -37.88
CA GLY A 458 -10.18 5.94 -38.56
C GLY A 458 -10.90 6.89 -37.61
N THR A 459 -12.18 6.65 -37.36
CA THR A 459 -13.03 7.45 -36.46
C THR A 459 -13.18 6.85 -35.06
N ARG A 460 -12.50 5.74 -34.75
CA ARG A 460 -12.61 5.07 -33.44
C ARG A 460 -11.34 5.17 -32.60
N ILE A 461 -11.53 5.15 -31.29
CA ILE A 461 -10.49 4.95 -30.29
C ILE A 461 -10.37 3.44 -30.06
N LYS A 462 -9.23 2.87 -30.46
CA LYS A 462 -8.94 1.46 -30.21
C LYS A 462 -8.53 1.24 -28.75
N ASN A 463 -9.26 0.39 -28.05
CA ASN A 463 -9.03 0.07 -26.65
C ASN A 463 -7.72 -0.73 -26.48
N ASN A 464 -6.85 -0.26 -25.59
CA ASN A 464 -5.67 -1.02 -25.12
C ASN A 464 -5.66 -1.14 -23.59
N TYR A 465 -6.82 -1.06 -22.94
CA TYR A 465 -6.94 -1.34 -21.52
C TYR A 465 -6.53 -2.81 -21.27
N PRO A 466 -5.67 -3.09 -20.27
CA PRO A 466 -5.18 -4.45 -20.05
C PRO A 466 -6.32 -5.43 -19.81
N ARG A 467 -6.29 -6.56 -20.52
CA ARG A 467 -7.39 -7.56 -20.51
C ARG A 467 -7.66 -8.15 -19.14
N ASP A 468 -6.62 -8.28 -18.32
CA ASP A 468 -6.69 -8.75 -16.94
C ASP A 468 -7.32 -7.74 -15.97
N LEU A 469 -7.49 -6.49 -16.39
CA LEU A 469 -8.15 -5.43 -15.63
C LEU A 469 -9.57 -5.13 -16.11
N VAL A 470 -9.99 -5.72 -17.23
CA VAL A 470 -11.35 -5.55 -17.80
C VAL A 470 -12.39 -5.95 -16.75
N ARG A 471 -13.43 -5.14 -16.64
CA ARG A 471 -14.48 -5.32 -15.64
C ARG A 471 -15.76 -5.83 -16.28
N ASP A 472 -16.23 -6.94 -15.72
CA ASP A 472 -17.57 -7.46 -15.95
C ASP A 472 -18.54 -6.96 -14.86
N GLY A 473 -19.82 -6.85 -15.19
CA GLY A 473 -20.86 -6.42 -14.25
C GLY A 473 -21.22 -4.93 -14.32
N LYS A 474 -21.83 -4.42 -13.24
CA LYS A 474 -22.29 -3.04 -13.13
C LYS A 474 -21.12 -2.13 -12.79
N LEU A 475 -20.92 -1.10 -13.60
CA LEU A 475 -19.91 -0.07 -13.44
C LEU A 475 -20.62 1.27 -13.38
N PHE A 476 -20.08 2.17 -12.56
CA PHE A 476 -20.56 3.53 -12.38
C PHE A 476 -21.97 3.63 -11.79
N SER A 477 -22.22 4.71 -11.06
CA SER A 477 -23.58 5.12 -10.72
C SER A 477 -24.10 5.92 -11.91
N VAL A 478 -25.25 5.51 -12.46
CA VAL A 478 -25.94 6.22 -13.55
C VAL A 478 -26.43 7.57 -13.04
#